data_AF-A0A519NGT3-F1
#
_entry.id   AF-A0A519NGT3-F1
#
_cell.length_a   1.000
_cell.length_b   1.000
_cell.length_c   1.000
_cell.angle_alpha   90.00
_cell.angle_beta   90.00
_cell.angle_gamma   90.00
#
_symmetry.space_group_name_H-M   'P 1'
#
loop_
_entity.id
_entity.type
_entity.pdbx_description
1 polymer ?
#
loop_
_entity_poly.entity_id
_entity_poly.type
_entity_poly.pdbx_seq_one_letter_code
_entity_poly.pdbx_strand_id
1 'polypeptide(L)'
;MERFIREQKIVRESMSLKLKQIRAEHGKKLADFELEYFELATYYTYSFSVGDCLGCEWYFSSVAKHYQRLLPAEVANEIQRALAQSVIEARY
;
A
#
# COMPACT_ATOMS: atom_id res chain seq x y z
N MET A 1 -5.60 -22.76 -1.39
CA MET A 1 -4.66 -22.27 -0.35
C MET A 1 -3.32 -21.84 -0.95
N GLU A 2 -2.61 -22.70 -1.69
CA GLU A 2 -1.28 -22.38 -2.25
C GLU A 2 -1.26 -21.17 -3.20
N ARG A 3 -2.22 -21.09 -4.14
CA ARG A 3 -2.38 -19.94 -5.05
C ARG A 3 -2.53 -18.62 -4.28
N PHE A 4 -3.34 -18.63 -3.23
CA PHE A 4 -3.62 -17.47 -2.39
C PHE A 4 -2.38 -16.99 -1.62
N ILE A 5 -1.63 -17.92 -1.01
CA ILE A 5 -0.38 -17.59 -0.29
C ILE A 5 0.67 -17.02 -1.28
N ARG A 6 0.73 -17.59 -2.49
CA ARG A 6 1.61 -17.10 -3.55
C ARG A 6 1.25 -15.68 -3.99
N GLU A 7 -0.04 -15.42 -4.25
CA GLU A 7 -0.55 -14.10 -4.64
C GLU A 7 -0.23 -13.05 -3.59
N GLN A 8 -0.49 -13.33 -2.30
CA GLN A 8 -0.14 -12.40 -1.21
C GLN A 8 1.35 -12.07 -1.16
N LYS A 9 2.21 -13.07 -1.36
CA LYS A 9 3.66 -12.87 -1.38
C LYS A 9 4.08 -11.94 -2.53
N ILE A 10 3.54 -12.16 -3.73
CA ILE A 10 3.82 -11.32 -4.91
C ILE A 10 3.35 -9.87 -4.66
N VAL A 11 2.12 -9.67 -4.18
CA VAL A 11 1.61 -8.31 -3.87
C VAL A 11 2.51 -7.64 -2.84
N ARG A 12 2.92 -8.35 -1.77
CA ARG A 12 3.76 -7.80 -0.71
C ARG A 12 5.14 -7.38 -1.24
N GLU A 13 5.77 -8.23 -2.04
CA GLU A 13 7.09 -7.94 -2.63
C GLU A 13 7.01 -6.76 -3.60
N SER A 14 6.02 -6.77 -4.51
CA SER A 14 5.79 -5.69 -5.47
C SER A 14 5.49 -4.35 -4.78
N MET A 15 4.57 -4.34 -3.81
CA MET A 15 4.26 -3.11 -3.06
C MET A 15 5.44 -2.59 -2.26
N SER A 16 6.29 -3.48 -1.73
CA SER A 16 7.49 -3.05 -1.02
C SER A 16 8.43 -2.24 -1.90
N LEU A 17 8.61 -2.68 -3.14
CA LEU A 17 9.44 -2.01 -4.12
C LEU A 17 8.82 -0.67 -4.52
N LYS A 18 7.52 -0.65 -4.87
CA LYS A 18 6.83 0.56 -5.30
C LYS A 18 6.79 1.63 -4.18
N LEU A 19 6.52 1.25 -2.93
CA LEU A 19 6.50 2.19 -1.80
C LEU A 19 7.89 2.79 -1.51
N LYS A 20 8.97 2.03 -1.70
CA LYS A 20 10.34 2.57 -1.61
C LYS A 20 10.63 3.59 -2.71
N GLN A 21 10.13 3.36 -3.93
CA GLN A 21 10.27 4.29 -5.05
C GLN A 21 9.51 5.60 -4.77
N ILE A 22 8.24 5.50 -4.36
CA ILE A 22 7.41 6.65 -3.99
C ILE A 22 8.09 7.46 -2.87
N ARG A 23 8.63 6.80 -1.85
CA ARG A 23 9.38 7.48 -0.78
C ARG A 23 10.64 8.18 -1.30
N ALA A 24 11.39 7.57 -2.21
CA ALA A 24 12.59 8.19 -2.75
C ALA A 24 12.26 9.46 -3.57
N GLU A 25 11.13 9.44 -4.28
CA GLU A 25 10.68 10.53 -5.15
C GLU A 25 10.00 11.68 -4.37
N HIS A 26 9.12 11.33 -3.43
CA HIS A 26 8.30 12.30 -2.71
C HIS A 26 8.79 12.59 -1.29
N GLY A 27 9.56 11.69 -0.67
CA GLY A 27 9.91 11.78 0.76
C GLY A 27 10.70 13.03 1.14
N LYS A 28 11.48 13.61 0.22
CA LYS A 28 12.19 14.89 0.46
C LYS A 28 11.27 16.12 0.44
N LYS A 29 10.04 15.97 -0.09
CA LYS A 29 9.03 17.02 -0.20
C LYS A 29 7.98 16.94 0.92
N LEU A 30 7.98 15.84 1.68
CA LEU A 30 7.06 15.61 2.79
C LEU A 30 7.58 16.28 4.05
N ALA A 31 6.68 16.85 4.84
CA ALA A 31 6.98 17.27 6.20
C ALA A 31 7.20 16.04 7.10
N ASP A 32 7.89 16.23 8.24
CA ASP A 32 8.24 15.13 9.16
C ASP A 32 7.01 14.33 9.63
N PHE A 33 5.88 15.00 9.89
CA PHE A 33 4.64 14.33 10.30
C PHE A 33 3.97 13.56 9.14
N GLU A 34 4.13 14.02 7.89
CA GLU A 34 3.61 13.32 6.71
C GLU A 34 4.44 12.07 6.39
N LEU A 35 5.74 12.11 6.70
CA LEU A 35 6.60 10.92 6.64
C LEU A 35 6.14 9.86 7.63
N GLU A 36 5.74 10.24 8.84
CA GLU A 36 5.16 9.32 9.82
C GLU A 36 3.85 8.71 9.29
N TYR A 37 2.96 9.52 8.72
CA TYR A 37 1.74 9.02 8.08
C TYR A 37 2.03 8.12 6.87
N PHE A 38 3.09 8.39 6.11
CA PHE A 38 3.52 7.56 5.00
C PHE A 38 4.02 6.18 5.48
N GLU A 39 4.81 6.14 6.54
CA GLU A 39 5.28 4.90 7.18
C GLU A 39 4.10 4.07 7.71
N LEU A 40 3.15 4.72 8.38
CA LEU A 40 1.93 4.08 8.88
C LEU A 40 1.05 3.58 7.72
N ALA A 41 0.80 4.41 6.71
CA ALA A 41 0.07 4.02 5.51
C ALA A 41 0.75 2.83 4.82
N THR A 42 2.07 2.81 4.74
CA THR A 42 2.85 1.69 4.19
C THR A 42 2.61 0.42 4.99
N TYR A 43 2.77 0.48 6.32
CA TYR A 43 2.54 -0.65 7.23
C TYR A 43 1.13 -1.25 7.08
N TYR A 44 0.11 -0.40 7.01
CA TYR A 44 -1.28 -0.86 6.86
C TYR A 44 -1.64 -1.24 5.41
N THR A 45 -0.98 -0.67 4.40
CA THR A 45 -1.14 -1.08 2.99
C THR A 45 -0.57 -2.49 2.78
N TYR A 46 0.50 -2.88 3.48
CA TYR A 46 0.92 -4.29 3.52
C TYR A 46 -0.12 -5.21 4.17
N SER A 47 -0.95 -4.68 5.07
CA SER A 47 -2.06 -5.43 5.68
C SER A 47 -3.29 -5.47 4.78
N PHE A 48 -3.40 -4.56 3.80
CA PHE A 48 -4.47 -4.53 2.80
C PHE A 48 -4.40 -5.69 1.80
N SER A 49 -3.19 -6.11 1.38
CA SER A 49 -3.02 -7.26 0.48
C SER A 49 -3.55 -8.58 1.06
N VAL A 50 -3.63 -8.67 2.39
CA VAL A 50 -4.25 -9.78 3.09
C VAL A 50 -5.78 -9.69 3.06
N GLY A 51 -6.33 -8.50 3.26
CA GLY A 51 -7.79 -8.25 3.28
C GLY A 51 -8.46 -8.42 1.92
N ASP A 52 -7.83 -7.92 0.85
CA ASP A 52 -8.38 -7.96 -0.51
C ASP A 52 -8.41 -9.40 -1.09
N CYS A 53 -7.37 -10.19 -0.82
CA CYS A 53 -7.34 -11.61 -1.18
C CYS A 53 -8.35 -12.46 -0.37
N LEU A 54 -8.75 -12.02 0.83
CA LEU A 54 -9.68 -12.74 1.72
C LEU A 54 -11.14 -12.28 1.58
N GLY A 55 -11.43 -11.25 0.79
CA GLY A 55 -12.77 -10.61 0.78
C GLY A 55 -13.10 -9.90 2.11
N CYS A 56 -12.10 -9.64 2.94
CA CYS A 56 -12.20 -9.00 4.24
C CYS A 56 -11.80 -7.52 4.14
N GLU A 57 -12.51 -6.76 3.31
CA GLU A 57 -12.20 -5.34 3.01
C GLU A 57 -12.29 -4.40 4.22
N TRP A 58 -12.93 -4.79 5.32
CA TRP A 58 -13.59 -3.82 6.19
C TRP A 58 -12.71 -3.18 7.27
N TYR A 59 -11.78 -3.94 7.87
CA TYR A 59 -11.07 -3.45 9.06
C TYR A 59 -9.68 -2.87 8.77
N PHE A 60 -8.92 -3.47 7.86
CA PHE A 60 -7.58 -2.99 7.50
C PHE A 60 -7.62 -1.84 6.49
N SER A 61 -8.68 -1.76 5.66
CA SER A 61 -8.81 -0.67 4.70
C SER A 61 -9.15 0.67 5.36
N SER A 62 -9.87 0.70 6.48
CA SER A 62 -10.27 1.95 7.12
C SER A 62 -9.07 2.72 7.70
N VAL A 63 -8.16 2.02 8.39
CA VAL A 63 -6.94 2.61 8.97
C VAL A 63 -5.95 3.01 7.88
N ALA A 64 -5.71 2.15 6.88
CA ALA A 64 -4.85 2.50 5.75
C ALA A 64 -5.41 3.70 4.97
N LYS A 65 -6.72 3.73 4.69
CA LYS A 65 -7.40 4.86 4.03
C LYS A 65 -7.36 6.12 4.89
N HIS A 66 -7.44 6.00 6.22
CA HIS A 66 -7.31 7.13 7.12
C HIS A 66 -5.95 7.80 6.96
N TYR A 67 -4.86 7.05 7.07
CA TYR A 67 -3.52 7.61 6.90
C TYR A 67 -3.24 8.08 5.46
N GLN A 68 -3.74 7.37 4.44
CA GLN A 68 -3.64 7.83 3.05
C GLN A 68 -4.34 9.18 2.81
N ARG A 69 -5.45 9.46 3.49
CA ARG A 69 -6.15 10.76 3.39
C ARG A 69 -5.38 11.91 4.04
N LEU A 70 -4.46 11.60 4.95
CA LEU A 70 -3.60 12.60 5.61
C LEU A 70 -2.34 12.91 4.80
N LEU A 71 -2.08 12.16 3.72
CA LEU A 71 -0.99 12.42 2.79
C LEU A 71 -1.39 13.46 1.74
N PRO A 72 -0.42 14.16 1.14
CA PRO A 72 -0.65 14.92 -0.08
C PRO A 72 -1.34 14.07 -1.15
N ALA A 73 -2.33 14.67 -1.83
CA ALA A 73 -3.17 13.96 -2.79
C ALA A 73 -2.37 13.24 -3.90
N GLU A 74 -1.25 13.83 -4.33
CA GLU A 74 -0.33 13.22 -5.29
C GLU A 74 0.21 11.88 -4.79
N VAL A 75 0.77 11.86 -3.58
CA VAL A 75 1.35 10.67 -2.94
C VAL A 75 0.27 9.63 -2.66
N ALA A 76 -0.89 10.05 -2.16
CA ALA A 76 -2.02 9.16 -1.89
C ALA A 76 -2.51 8.45 -3.17
N ASN A 77 -2.64 9.19 -4.27
CA ASN A 77 -3.05 8.63 -5.56
C ASN A 77 -2.02 7.66 -6.12
N GLU A 78 -0.74 7.94 -5.94
CA GLU A 78 0.33 7.07 -6.41
C GLU A 78 0.38 5.75 -5.64
N ILE A 79 0.23 5.80 -4.31
CA ILE A 79 0.10 4.59 -3.47
C ILE A 79 -1.09 3.73 -3.93
N GLN A 80 -2.24 4.34 -4.23
CA GLN A 80 -3.42 3.60 -4.73
C GLN A 80 -3.19 2.96 -6.09
N ARG A 81 -2.53 3.67 -7.03
CA ARG A 81 -2.18 3.11 -8.34
C ARG A 81 -1.19 1.95 -8.21
N ALA A 82 -0.18 2.11 -7.37
CA ALA A 82 0.81 1.07 -7.07
C ALA A 82 0.12 -0.19 -6.54
N LEU A 83 -0.82 -0.03 -5.60
CA LEU A 83 -1.59 -1.13 -5.02
C LEU A 83 -2.41 -1.87 -6.08
N ALA A 84 -3.15 -1.14 -6.92
CA ALA A 84 -3.93 -1.75 -8.00
C ALA A 84 -3.06 -2.54 -8.96
N GLN A 85 -1.88 -2.00 -9.33
CA GLN A 85 -0.92 -2.71 -10.20
C GLN A 85 -0.38 -3.97 -9.54
N SER A 86 0.03 -3.92 -8.27
CA SER A 86 0.56 -5.09 -7.57
C SER A 86 -0.47 -6.20 -7.42
N VAL A 87 -1.75 -5.86 -7.23
CA VAL A 87 -2.85 -6.85 -7.21
C VAL A 87 -3.04 -7.51 -8.59
N ILE A 88 -2.92 -6.75 -9.67
CA ILE A 88 -2.97 -7.29 -11.04
C ILE A 88 -1.77 -8.21 -11.30
N GLU A 89 -0.56 -7.75 -10.98
CA GLU A 89 0.70 -8.51 -11.13
C GLU A 89 0.69 -9.85 -10.38
N ALA A 90 0.00 -9.94 -9.24
CA ALA A 90 -0.10 -11.20 -8.50
C ALA A 90 -1.05 -12.22 -9.16
N ARG A 91 -2.05 -11.75 -9.92
CA ARG A 91 -3.13 -12.58 -10.49
C ARG A 91 -2.76 -13.22 -11.83
N TYR A 92 -1.73 -12.72 -12.52
CA TYR A 92 -1.29 -13.16 -13.86
C TYR A 92 0.16 -13.61 -13.84
#